data_AF-X1EFR2-F1
#
_entry.id   AF-X1EFR2-F1
#
_cell.length_a   1.000
_cell.length_b   1.000
_cell.length_c   1.000
_cell.angle_alpha   90.00
_cell.angle_beta   90.00
_cell.angle_gamma   90.00
#
_symmetry.space_group_name_H-M   'P 1'
#
loop_
_entity.id
_entity.type
_entity.pdbx_description
1 polymer ?
#
loop_
_entity_poly.entity_id
_entity_poly.type
_entity_poly.pdbx_seq_one_letter_code
_entity_poly.pdbx_strand_id
1 'polypeptide(L)'
;LFNGLLKVNLDCSPQRTILEIAVDIYTKLKEQIDNYEPLIDYYFFNVYFLNNIEDPELFYANRPTQPMDYDFSLSNLGRIQTQKKYGNYEIEKVYGPIFSAIRGERVISVATHQGKMFFTCIYDKDCFSHDTGSSIIQKALDIFHDIIK
;
A
#
# COMPACT_ATOMS: atom_id res chain seq x y z
N LEU A 1 9.11 -8.96 3.60
CA LEU A 1 9.36 -7.54 3.27
C LEU A 1 8.76 -6.70 4.38
N PHE A 2 9.53 -5.81 5.01
CA PHE A 2 8.95 -4.83 5.94
C PHE A 2 9.41 -3.45 5.47
N ASN A 3 8.52 -2.81 4.71
CA ASN A 3 8.57 -1.36 4.54
C ASN A 3 8.02 -0.78 5.85
N GLY A 4 8.65 0.25 6.40
CA GLY A 4 8.09 0.90 7.58
C GLY A 4 6.68 1.42 7.28
N LEU A 5 5.78 1.24 8.24
CA LEU A 5 4.38 1.61 8.10
C LEU A 5 4.13 2.94 8.83
N LEU A 6 3.43 3.84 8.16
CA LEU A 6 2.82 5.01 8.77
C LEU A 6 1.32 4.75 8.89
N LYS A 7 0.78 4.88 10.09
CA LYS A 7 -0.63 4.65 10.37
C LYS A 7 -1.32 5.97 10.69
N VAL A 8 -2.48 6.18 10.10
CA VAL A 8 -3.35 7.33 10.38
C VAL A 8 -4.76 6.83 10.61
N ASN A 9 -5.39 7.29 11.70
CA ASN A 9 -6.80 7.07 11.94
C ASN A 9 -7.60 8.18 11.25
N LEU A 10 -8.55 7.79 10.40
CA LEU A 10 -9.34 8.71 9.59
C LEU A 10 -10.82 8.56 9.93
N ASP A 11 -11.51 9.69 10.04
CA ASP A 11 -12.97 9.68 9.97
C ASP A 11 -13.36 9.60 8.49
N CYS A 12 -14.00 8.50 8.09
CA CYS A 12 -14.54 8.27 6.75
C CYS A 12 -16.07 8.24 6.74
N SER A 13 -16.70 8.95 7.68
CA SER A 13 -18.16 9.07 7.74
C SER A 13 -18.73 9.66 6.44
N PRO A 14 -19.95 9.25 6.01
CA PRO A 14 -20.53 9.67 4.74
C PRO A 14 -20.73 11.19 4.57
N GLN A 15 -20.67 11.95 5.67
CA GLN A 15 -20.81 13.40 5.68
C GLN A 15 -19.53 14.11 5.22
N ARG A 16 -18.38 13.43 5.28
CA ARG A 16 -17.10 14.01 4.86
C ARG A 16 -16.89 13.86 3.36
N THR A 17 -16.39 14.93 2.75
CA THR A 17 -15.97 14.93 1.36
C THR A 17 -14.61 14.24 1.20
N ILE A 18 -14.34 13.75 -0.01
CA ILE A 18 -13.05 13.12 -0.34
C ILE A 18 -11.88 14.09 -0.16
N LEU A 19 -12.09 15.37 -0.46
CA LEU A 19 -11.07 16.40 -0.27
C LEU A 19 -10.75 16.60 1.21
N GLU A 20 -11.76 16.66 2.09
CA GLU A 20 -11.54 16.77 3.53
C GLU A 20 -10.77 15.57 4.10
N ILE A 21 -11.11 14.36 3.63
CA ILE A 21 -10.39 13.14 4.01
C ILE A 21 -8.93 13.20 3.51
N ALA A 22 -8.70 13.64 2.27
CA ALA A 22 -7.36 13.76 1.70
C ALA A 22 -6.48 14.78 2.44
N VAL A 23 -7.05 15.92 2.82
CA VAL A 23 -6.36 16.94 3.64
C VAL A 23 -6.01 16.39 5.02
N ASP A 24 -6.91 15.63 5.64
CA ASP A 24 -6.68 15.00 6.93
C ASP A 24 -5.55 13.93 6.87
N ILE A 25 -5.54 13.10 5.83
CA ILE A 25 -4.44 12.17 5.53
C ILE A 25 -3.11 12.93 5.43
N TYR A 26 -3.06 13.97 4.60
CA TYR A 26 -1.84 14.76 4.39
C TYR A 26 -1.34 15.38 5.69
N THR A 27 -2.24 16.00 6.46
CA THR A 27 -1.88 16.70 7.70
C THR A 27 -1.30 15.73 8.73
N LYS A 28 -1.98 14.61 8.97
CA LYS A 28 -1.54 13.59 9.93
C LYS A 28 -0.24 12.90 9.52
N LEU A 29 -0.07 12.60 8.23
CA LEU A 29 1.19 12.03 7.72
C LEU A 29 2.34 13.04 7.84
N LYS A 30 2.08 14.31 7.50
CA LYS A 30 3.07 15.38 7.59
C LYS A 30 3.54 15.59 9.03
N GLU A 31 2.63 15.61 9.99
CA GLU A 31 2.97 15.70 11.42
C GLU A 31 3.91 14.55 11.84
N GLN A 32 3.63 13.31 11.43
CA GLN A 32 4.48 12.16 11.75
C GLN A 32 5.86 12.24 11.09
N ILE A 33 5.94 12.71 9.84
CA ILE A 33 7.21 12.82 9.10
C ILE A 33 8.06 13.99 9.63
N ASP A 34 7.44 15.14 9.87
CA ASP A 34 8.14 16.36 10.28
C ASP A 34 8.64 16.30 11.73
N ASN A 35 8.07 15.43 12.57
CA ASN A 35 8.48 15.31 13.96
C ASN A 35 9.83 14.60 14.17
N TYR A 36 10.47 14.07 13.11
CA TYR A 36 11.78 13.35 13.13
C TYR A 36 11.92 12.24 14.18
N GLU A 37 10.89 11.96 14.97
CA GLU A 37 10.81 10.83 15.88
C GLU A 37 11.02 9.56 15.07
N PRO A 38 11.84 8.62 15.55
CA PRO A 38 11.89 7.30 14.97
C PRO A 38 10.46 6.77 14.92
N LEU A 39 9.96 6.60 13.71
CA LEU A 39 8.63 6.06 13.48
C LEU A 39 8.55 4.74 14.26
N ILE A 40 7.66 4.68 15.24
CA ILE A 40 7.59 3.61 16.25
C ILE A 40 7.42 2.22 15.60
N ASP A 41 6.91 2.19 14.35
CA ASP A 41 6.73 1.00 13.51
C ASP A 41 7.66 0.93 12.27
N TYR A 42 8.59 1.88 12.10
CA TYR A 42 9.64 1.81 11.09
C TYR A 42 10.78 0.97 11.64
N TYR A 43 10.53 -0.34 11.67
CA TYR A 43 11.55 -1.29 12.03
C TYR A 43 12.76 -1.12 11.10
N PHE A 44 13.88 -0.67 11.67
CA PHE A 44 15.21 -0.88 11.11
C PHE A 44 15.49 -2.39 11.15
N PHE A 45 14.87 -3.12 10.22
CA PHE A 45 14.89 -4.57 10.17
C PHE A 45 16.30 -5.12 9.97
N ASN A 46 17.17 -4.33 9.34
CA ASN A 46 18.43 -4.80 8.76
C ASN A 46 19.64 -4.82 9.70
N VAL A 47 19.53 -4.47 10.99
CA VAL A 47 20.74 -4.50 11.85
C VAL A 47 20.61 -5.30 13.13
N TYR A 48 19.41 -5.53 13.69
CA TYR A 48 19.34 -6.12 15.04
C TYR A 48 18.35 -7.27 15.22
N PHE A 49 17.25 -7.33 14.46
CA PHE A 49 16.18 -8.28 14.75
C PHE A 49 16.50 -9.71 14.28
N LEU A 50 17.32 -9.85 13.23
CA LEU A 50 17.63 -11.13 12.59
C LEU A 50 19.03 -11.68 12.93
N ASN A 51 19.86 -10.95 13.65
CA ASN A 51 21.28 -11.30 13.84
C ASN A 51 21.52 -12.67 14.51
N ASN A 52 20.50 -13.22 15.18
CA ASN A 52 20.56 -14.51 15.86
C ASN A 52 19.50 -15.50 15.36
N ILE A 53 18.87 -15.23 14.21
CA ILE A 53 17.87 -16.11 13.61
C ILE A 53 18.53 -16.88 12.47
N GLU A 54 18.71 -18.19 12.66
CA GLU A 54 19.40 -19.08 11.73
C GLU A 54 18.65 -19.23 10.40
N ASP A 55 17.31 -19.29 10.45
CA ASP A 55 16.44 -19.31 9.27
C ASP A 55 15.37 -18.21 9.39
N PRO A 56 15.64 -17.02 8.82
CA PRO A 56 14.68 -15.92 8.81
C PRO A 56 13.35 -16.29 8.16
N GLU A 57 13.35 -17.07 7.08
CA GLU A 57 12.11 -17.42 6.37
C GLU A 57 11.22 -18.33 7.21
N LEU A 58 11.80 -19.36 7.84
CA LEU A 58 11.09 -20.25 8.75
C LEU A 58 10.56 -19.51 9.98
N PHE A 59 11.35 -18.60 10.54
CA PHE A 59 10.90 -17.74 11.64
C PHE A 59 9.69 -16.90 11.22
N TYR A 60 9.69 -16.31 10.01
CA TYR A 60 8.55 -15.53 9.53
C TYR A 60 7.32 -16.37 9.20
N ALA A 61 7.51 -17.57 8.66
CA ALA A 61 6.42 -18.49 8.38
C ALA A 61 5.68 -18.88 9.66
N ASN A 62 6.42 -19.10 10.76
CA ASN A 62 5.89 -19.63 12.02
C ASN A 62 5.56 -18.56 13.08
N ARG A 63 5.85 -17.28 12.84
CA ARG A 63 5.53 -16.24 13.82
C ARG A 63 4.03 -16.20 14.10
N PRO A 64 3.62 -16.00 15.37
CA PRO A 64 2.21 -15.83 15.73
C PRO A 64 1.56 -14.77 14.83
N THR A 65 0.32 -15.02 14.42
CA THR A 65 -0.48 -14.01 13.73
C THR A 65 -0.63 -12.83 14.68
N GLN A 66 -0.01 -11.70 14.34
CA GLN A 66 -0.34 -10.44 14.99
C GLN A 66 -1.59 -9.89 14.31
N PRO A 67 -2.62 -9.51 15.08
CA PRO A 67 -3.81 -8.90 14.49
C PRO A 67 -3.40 -7.61 13.78
N MET A 68 -3.89 -7.45 12.56
CA MET A 68 -3.75 -6.19 11.84
C MET A 68 -4.54 -5.12 12.58
N ASP A 69 -3.91 -4.00 12.91
CA ASP A 69 -4.52 -2.87 13.61
C ASP A 69 -4.91 -1.73 12.67
N TYR A 70 -4.98 -2.01 11.37
CA TYR A 70 -5.42 -1.09 10.34
C TYR A 70 -6.36 -1.79 9.35
N ASP A 71 -7.26 -1.01 8.75
CA ASP A 71 -8.26 -1.54 7.80
C ASP A 71 -7.67 -1.78 6.42
N PHE A 72 -6.91 -0.80 5.91
CA PHE A 72 -6.27 -0.83 4.58
C PHE A 72 -4.85 -0.29 4.66
N SER A 73 -3.95 -0.84 3.85
CA SER A 73 -2.64 -0.25 3.58
C SER A 73 -2.60 0.34 2.18
N LEU A 74 -1.91 1.48 2.04
CA LEU A 74 -1.72 2.16 0.76
C LEU A 74 -0.23 2.20 0.43
N SER A 75 0.14 1.64 -0.72
CA SER A 75 1.50 1.66 -1.25
C SER A 75 1.58 2.50 -2.51
N ASN A 76 2.29 3.63 -2.45
CA ASN A 76 2.48 4.52 -3.59
C ASN A 76 3.95 4.49 -4.05
N LEU A 77 4.21 3.94 -5.24
CA LEU A 77 5.56 3.91 -5.84
C LEU A 77 5.91 5.20 -6.59
N GLY A 78 5.04 6.21 -6.54
CA GLY A 78 5.24 7.50 -7.18
C GLY A 78 5.21 7.40 -8.70
N ARG A 79 6.04 8.23 -9.36
CA ARG A 79 6.14 8.29 -10.81
C ARG A 79 7.41 7.58 -11.27
N ILE A 80 7.23 6.46 -11.96
CA ILE A 80 8.30 5.64 -12.52
C ILE A 80 8.48 6.04 -13.98
N GLN A 81 9.70 6.46 -14.31
CA GLN A 81 10.12 6.70 -15.69
C GLN A 81 11.10 5.60 -16.11
N THR A 82 10.78 4.91 -17.20
CA THR A 82 11.64 3.91 -17.83
C THR A 82 11.99 4.35 -19.24
N GLN A 83 13.11 3.89 -19.79
CA GLN A 83 13.36 4.08 -21.20
C GLN A 83 12.51 3.06 -21.97
N LYS A 84 11.89 3.47 -23.08
CA LYS A 84 11.09 2.54 -23.89
C LYS A 84 11.95 1.44 -24.54
N LYS A 85 13.21 1.77 -24.84
CA LYS A 85 14.13 0.91 -25.60
C LYS A 85 15.48 0.80 -24.90
N TYR A 86 15.97 -0.43 -24.79
CA TYR A 86 17.28 -0.77 -24.25
C TYR A 86 18.03 -1.60 -25.31
N GLY A 87 18.85 -0.93 -26.14
CA GLY A 87 19.52 -1.58 -27.28
C GLY A 87 18.50 -2.13 -28.28
N ASN A 88 18.44 -3.45 -28.43
CA ASN A 88 17.49 -4.13 -29.33
C ASN A 88 16.17 -4.51 -28.66
N TYR A 89 16.00 -4.26 -27.36
CA TYR A 89 14.81 -4.62 -26.60
C TYR A 89 13.88 -3.41 -26.45
N GLU A 90 12.57 -3.64 -26.58
CA GLU A 90 11.53 -2.63 -26.37
C GLU A 90 10.55 -3.10 -25.30
N ILE A 91 10.21 -2.21 -24.36
CA ILE A 91 9.17 -2.46 -23.37
C ILE A 91 7.81 -2.37 -24.08
N GLU A 92 7.11 -3.51 -24.17
CA GLU A 92 5.76 -3.56 -24.74
C GLU A 92 4.71 -3.08 -23.73
N LYS A 93 4.78 -3.59 -22.49
CA LYS A 93 3.79 -3.35 -21.44
C LYS A 93 4.45 -3.34 -20.06
N VAL A 94 3.82 -2.60 -19.15
CA VAL A 94 4.16 -2.57 -17.72
C VAL A 94 2.92 -2.96 -16.95
N TYR A 95 3.10 -3.80 -15.94
CA TYR A 95 2.05 -4.29 -15.07
C TYR A 95 2.40 -3.96 -13.61
N GLY A 96 1.37 -3.82 -12.78
CA GLY A 96 1.52 -3.53 -11.37
C GLY A 96 1.44 -2.04 -11.03
N PRO A 97 1.74 -1.68 -9.78
CA PRO A 97 2.49 -2.47 -8.81
C PRO A 97 1.67 -3.62 -8.21
N ILE A 98 2.35 -4.71 -7.83
CA ILE A 98 1.73 -5.88 -7.19
C ILE A 98 2.43 -6.07 -5.85
N PHE A 99 1.65 -6.07 -4.77
CA PHE A 99 2.11 -6.36 -3.42
C PHE A 99 1.39 -7.59 -2.90
N SER A 100 2.08 -8.43 -2.15
CA SER A 100 1.44 -9.54 -1.43
C SER A 100 0.57 -8.99 -0.30
N ALA A 101 -0.63 -9.54 -0.14
CA ALA A 101 -1.45 -9.36 1.04
C ALA A 101 -1.56 -10.71 1.75
N ILE A 102 -1.22 -10.77 3.04
CA ILE A 102 -1.29 -11.99 3.85
C ILE A 102 -1.91 -11.68 5.20
N ARG A 103 -2.47 -12.70 5.86
CA ARG A 103 -2.92 -12.60 7.27
C ARG A 103 -3.92 -11.46 7.51
N GLY A 104 -4.94 -11.37 6.65
CA GLY A 104 -5.98 -10.35 6.74
C GLY A 104 -5.62 -8.97 6.18
N GLU A 105 -4.49 -8.82 5.49
CA GLU A 105 -4.11 -7.55 4.84
C GLU A 105 -5.00 -7.22 3.63
N ARG A 106 -5.19 -5.91 3.42
CA ARG A 106 -5.85 -5.33 2.25
C ARG A 106 -4.97 -4.20 1.75
N VAL A 107 -4.30 -4.43 0.62
CA VAL A 107 -3.29 -3.54 0.07
C VAL A 107 -3.81 -2.88 -1.19
N ILE A 108 -3.90 -1.55 -1.15
CA ILE A 108 -4.15 -0.69 -2.30
C ILE A 108 -2.80 -0.17 -2.78
N SER A 109 -2.50 -0.35 -4.07
CA SER A 109 -1.21 0.03 -4.61
C SER A 109 -1.35 0.89 -5.85
N VAL A 110 -0.55 1.95 -5.92
CA VAL A 110 -0.58 2.92 -7.01
C VAL A 110 0.83 3.17 -7.52
N ALA A 111 0.99 3.19 -8.83
CA ALA A 111 2.17 3.76 -9.48
C ALA A 111 1.77 4.51 -10.75
N THR A 112 2.52 5.55 -11.08
CA THR A 112 2.36 6.24 -12.36
C THR A 112 3.51 5.86 -13.27
N HIS A 113 3.22 5.25 -14.42
CA HIS A 113 4.21 4.88 -15.42
C HIS A 113 3.88 5.54 -16.77
N GLN A 114 4.82 6.31 -17.32
CA GLN A 114 4.65 7.02 -18.61
C GLN A 114 3.33 7.83 -18.70
N GLY A 115 3.00 8.56 -17.63
CA GLY A 115 1.79 9.38 -17.55
C GLY A 115 0.49 8.61 -17.34
N LYS A 116 0.54 7.27 -17.24
CA LYS A 116 -0.62 6.43 -16.90
C LYS A 116 -0.53 5.98 -15.45
N MET A 117 -1.61 6.20 -14.70
CA MET A 117 -1.73 5.66 -13.35
C MET A 117 -2.18 4.20 -13.43
N PHE A 118 -1.52 3.35 -12.66
CA PHE A 118 -1.88 1.97 -12.45
C PHE A 118 -2.30 1.81 -11.00
N PHE A 119 -3.42 1.13 -10.81
CA PHE A 119 -4.06 0.89 -9.53
C PHE A 119 -4.28 -0.61 -9.36
N THR A 120 -3.86 -1.17 -8.24
CA THR A 120 -4.17 -2.56 -7.87
C THR A 120 -4.72 -2.61 -6.45
N CYS A 121 -5.58 -3.59 -6.21
CA CYS A 121 -6.10 -3.90 -4.88
C CYS A 121 -5.94 -5.40 -4.68
N ILE A 122 -5.10 -5.79 -3.72
CA ILE A 122 -4.80 -7.17 -3.38
C ILE A 122 -5.16 -7.35 -1.93
N TYR A 123 -5.93 -8.39 -1.63
CA TYR A 123 -6.40 -8.68 -0.29
C TYR A 123 -6.21 -10.16 0.03
N ASP A 124 -5.99 -10.45 1.30
CA ASP A 124 -5.92 -11.81 1.78
C ASP A 124 -7.28 -12.51 1.61
N LYS A 125 -7.26 -13.81 1.30
CA LYS A 125 -8.48 -14.57 0.96
C LYS A 125 -9.53 -14.58 2.08
N ASP A 126 -9.08 -14.37 3.32
CA ASP A 126 -9.93 -14.40 4.50
C ASP A 126 -10.56 -13.00 4.78
N CYS A 127 -10.25 -11.98 3.97
CA CYS A 127 -10.81 -10.63 4.12
C CYS A 127 -12.21 -10.48 3.54
N PHE A 128 -12.41 -10.91 2.30
CA PHE A 128 -13.63 -10.71 1.51
C PHE A 128 -13.85 -11.89 0.57
N SER A 129 -15.11 -12.14 0.19
CA SER A 129 -15.37 -12.96 -1.00
C SER A 129 -14.88 -12.23 -2.26
N HIS A 130 -14.59 -13.01 -3.31
CA HIS A 130 -14.22 -12.47 -4.62
C HIS A 130 -15.20 -11.39 -5.09
N ASP A 131 -16.50 -11.67 -5.05
CA ASP A 131 -17.55 -10.75 -5.52
C ASP A 131 -17.58 -9.44 -4.71
N THR A 132 -17.38 -9.54 -3.39
CA THR A 132 -17.30 -8.35 -2.52
C THR A 132 -16.08 -7.51 -2.87
N GLY A 133 -14.91 -8.15 -3.02
CA GLY A 133 -13.68 -7.47 -3.41
C GLY A 133 -13.80 -6.79 -4.77
N SER A 134 -14.34 -7.48 -5.78
CA SER A 134 -14.61 -6.92 -7.10
C SER A 134 -15.56 -5.72 -7.04
N SER A 135 -16.63 -5.80 -6.23
CA SER A 135 -17.57 -4.69 -6.06
C SER A 135 -16.93 -3.46 -5.43
N ILE A 136 -16.09 -3.64 -4.41
CA ILE A 136 -15.37 -2.55 -3.75
C ILE A 136 -14.43 -1.84 -4.74
N ILE A 137 -13.67 -2.62 -5.51
CA ILE A 137 -12.71 -2.09 -6.49
C ILE A 137 -13.44 -1.29 -7.57
N GLN A 138 -14.55 -1.82 -8.11
CA GLN A 138 -15.31 -1.14 -9.14
C GLN A 138 -15.87 0.20 -8.62
N LYS A 139 -16.44 0.21 -7.42
CA LYS A 139 -16.94 1.44 -6.79
C LYS A 139 -15.83 2.48 -6.58
N ALA A 140 -14.64 2.05 -6.18
CA ALA A 140 -13.50 2.95 -6.02
C ALA A 140 -13.10 3.58 -7.37
N LEU A 141 -13.04 2.79 -8.44
CA LEU A 141 -12.75 3.29 -9.79
C LEU A 141 -13.81 4.26 -10.30
N ASP A 142 -15.09 3.99 -10.04
CA ASP A 142 -16.19 4.88 -10.42
C ASP A 142 -16.07 6.24 -9.72
N ILE A 143 -15.80 6.23 -8.40
CA ILE A 143 -15.53 7.44 -7.63
C ILE A 143 -14.32 8.21 -8.17
N PHE A 144 -13.21 7.52 -8.49
CA PHE A 144 -12.03 8.16 -9.06
C PHE A 144 -12.33 8.84 -10.40
N HIS A 145 -13.12 8.20 -11.27
CA HIS A 145 -13.51 8.79 -12.54
C HIS A 145 -14.36 10.05 -12.36
N ASP A 146 -15.19 10.13 -11.32
CA ASP A 146 -16.02 11.30 -11.06
C ASP A 146 -15.24 12.47 -10.46
N ILE A 147 -14.12 12.22 -9.74
CA ILE A 147 -13.24 13.27 -9.21
C ILE A 147 -12.38 13.92 -10.30
N ILE A 148 -12.01 13.17 -11.34
CA ILE A 148 -11.06 13.62 -12.39
C ILE A 148 -11.77 14.43 -13.49
N LYS A 149 -13.11 14.39 -13.57
CA LYS A 149 -13.91 15.19 -14.50
C LYS A 149 -13.97 16.66 -14.08
#